data_AF-A0A537LW18-F1
#
_entry.id   AF-A0A537LW18-F1
#
_cell.length_a   1.000
_cell.length_b   1.000
_cell.length_c   1.000
_cell.angle_alpha   90.00
_cell.angle_beta   90.00
_cell.angle_gamma   90.00
#
_symmetry.space_group_name_H-M   'P 1'
#
loop_
_entity.id
_entity.type
_entity.pdbx_description
1 polymer ?
#
loop_
_entity_poly.entity_id
_entity_poly.type
_entity_poly.pdbx_seq_one_letter_code
_entity_poly.pdbx_strand_id
1 'polypeptide(L)'
;MGPRGDKGRHMLKREVLVERVPVPWATSFSRWLQSAMQQTWFYALGAVVLVIYVTPFLWMILGSLRREVEIFQYTYPLTWHTFVPVEWSLKNFQDVLGISPEGKSFGLNFGRALINTALVSAGVVASSLVFNTMGAYFFSRLDFPRKGFLLLFVIATMLIPFEAVMVPLYIVVRSLHLQDSYWALILPWYASPFVIFALVQFFGEIPKELDEAAIIDGVPTPCRVWSRPHCWSSSSSGTCSTGRSSRWGVRSCRRSRWQSRSRRRRRRSTGAASLPARCWPRCR
;
A
#
# COMPACT_ATOMS: atom_id res chain seq x y z
N MET A 1 -49.31 28.43 -77.74
CA MET A 1 -48.26 28.76 -78.72
C MET A 1 -46.91 28.46 -78.09
N GLY A 2 -46.15 27.49 -78.61
CA GLY A 2 -44.68 27.50 -78.43
C GLY A 2 -44.07 28.63 -79.26
N PRO A 3 -42.76 28.98 -79.16
CA PRO A 3 -41.65 28.02 -79.24
C PRO A 3 -40.40 28.34 -78.35
N ARG A 4 -39.60 27.33 -77.98
CA ARG A 4 -38.21 27.01 -78.41
C ARG A 4 -37.12 28.11 -78.27
N GLY A 5 -36.02 27.70 -77.63
CA GLY A 5 -34.69 28.33 -77.61
C GLY A 5 -34.15 28.29 -76.18
N ASP A 6 -33.02 27.71 -75.82
CA ASP A 6 -31.83 27.41 -76.59
C ASP A 6 -31.01 26.32 -75.84
N LYS A 7 -30.38 25.44 -76.62
CA LYS A 7 -29.46 24.40 -76.16
C LYS A 7 -28.09 25.07 -75.99
N GLY A 8 -27.55 25.13 -74.78
CA GLY A 8 -26.26 25.79 -74.61
C GLY A 8 -25.45 25.39 -73.38
N ARG A 9 -24.69 24.30 -73.51
CA ARG A 9 -23.45 24.00 -72.77
C ARG A 9 -23.55 23.79 -71.26
N HIS A 10 -23.91 22.56 -70.91
CA HIS A 10 -23.35 21.87 -69.74
C HIS A 10 -21.83 21.72 -69.89
N MET A 11 -21.07 22.76 -69.59
CA MET A 11 -19.65 22.66 -69.23
C MET A 11 -19.61 22.59 -67.71
N LEU A 12 -19.85 21.39 -67.17
CA LEU A 12 -19.58 21.10 -65.77
C LEU A 12 -18.07 21.27 -65.58
N LYS A 13 -17.66 22.45 -65.08
CA LYS A 13 -16.36 22.63 -64.42
C LYS A 13 -16.30 21.59 -63.32
N ARG A 14 -15.64 20.45 -63.57
CA ARG A 14 -15.14 19.61 -62.50
C ARG A 14 -14.06 20.43 -61.81
N GLU A 15 -14.46 21.16 -60.78
CA GLU A 15 -13.51 21.59 -59.77
C GLU A 15 -12.91 20.31 -59.18
N VAL A 16 -11.71 19.99 -59.63
CA VAL A 16 -10.90 18.95 -59.03
C VAL A 16 -10.57 19.47 -57.64
N LEU A 17 -11.42 19.11 -56.67
CA LEU A 17 -11.11 19.24 -55.25
C LEU A 17 -9.89 18.33 -55.03
N VAL A 18 -8.71 18.93 -55.08
CA VAL A 18 -7.48 18.31 -54.61
C VAL A 18 -7.62 18.21 -53.10
N GLU A 19 -8.28 17.13 -52.67
CA GLU A 19 -8.33 16.74 -51.27
C GLU A 19 -6.88 16.52 -50.83
N ARG A 20 -6.32 17.48 -50.09
CA ARG A 20 -4.95 17.40 -49.60
C ARG A 20 -4.90 16.22 -48.63
N VAL A 21 -4.43 15.08 -49.12
CA VAL A 21 -4.17 13.91 -48.27
C VAL A 21 -3.15 14.37 -47.21
N PRO A 22 -3.49 14.33 -45.90
CA PRO A 22 -2.56 14.74 -44.87
C PRO A 22 -1.32 13.85 -44.95
N VAL A 23 -0.15 14.47 -45.19
CA VAL A 23 1.13 13.77 -45.25
C VAL A 23 1.39 13.07 -43.91
N PRO A 24 1.42 11.72 -43.85
CA PRO A 24 1.47 10.98 -42.58
C PRO A 24 2.68 11.34 -41.71
N TRP A 25 3.80 11.68 -42.35
CA TRP A 25 5.06 12.01 -41.68
C TRP A 25 5.00 13.35 -40.94
N ALA A 26 4.23 14.34 -41.41
CA ALA A 26 4.18 15.66 -40.76
C ALA A 26 3.45 15.59 -39.42
N THR A 27 2.36 14.83 -39.35
CA THR A 27 1.63 14.56 -38.09
C THR A 27 2.40 13.64 -37.14
N SER A 28 3.25 12.77 -37.68
CA SER A 28 4.13 11.90 -36.89
C SER A 28 5.26 12.72 -36.26
N PHE A 29 5.87 13.64 -37.02
CA PHE A 29 6.97 14.49 -36.55
C PHE A 29 6.53 15.47 -35.45
N SER A 30 5.36 16.12 -35.59
CA SER A 30 4.86 17.05 -34.56
C SER A 30 4.48 16.33 -33.25
N ARG A 31 3.91 15.13 -33.34
CA ARG A 31 3.58 14.28 -32.17
C ARG A 31 4.85 13.76 -31.50
N TRP A 32 5.86 13.36 -32.30
CA TRP A 32 7.17 12.96 -31.78
C TRP A 32 7.85 14.11 -31.04
N LEU A 33 7.90 15.31 -31.63
CA LEU A 33 8.49 16.50 -30.99
C LEU A 33 7.78 16.87 -29.68
N GLN A 34 6.45 16.84 -29.65
CA GLN A 34 5.66 17.08 -28.43
C GLN A 34 5.93 16.03 -27.35
N SER A 35 6.03 14.75 -27.71
CA SER A 35 6.33 13.67 -26.76
C SER A 35 7.76 13.75 -26.23
N ALA A 36 8.74 14.09 -27.09
CA ALA A 36 10.13 14.28 -26.69
C ALA A 36 10.26 15.47 -25.74
N MET A 37 9.62 16.59 -26.04
CA MET A 37 9.61 17.79 -25.19
C MET A 37 8.94 17.54 -23.83
N GLN A 38 7.81 16.82 -23.79
CA GLN A 38 7.16 16.43 -22.54
C GLN A 38 8.03 15.50 -21.70
N GLN A 39 8.72 14.53 -22.32
CA GLN A 39 9.66 13.65 -21.64
C GLN A 39 10.85 14.43 -21.09
N THR A 40 11.47 15.31 -21.89
CA THR A 40 12.60 16.14 -21.45
C THR A 40 12.20 17.03 -20.27
N TRP A 41 11.01 17.63 -20.30
CA TRP A 41 10.51 18.43 -19.19
C TRP A 41 10.29 17.61 -17.92
N PHE A 42 9.68 16.42 -18.06
CA PHE A 42 9.47 15.51 -16.94
C PHE A 42 10.79 15.09 -16.30
N TYR A 43 11.80 14.73 -17.11
CA TYR A 43 13.13 14.37 -16.60
C TYR A 43 13.88 15.57 -16.02
N ALA A 44 13.78 16.75 -16.61
CA ALA A 44 14.41 17.96 -16.08
C ALA A 44 13.83 18.33 -14.71
N LEU A 45 12.49 18.31 -14.58
CA LEU A 45 11.82 18.56 -13.30
C LEU A 45 12.15 17.47 -12.28
N GLY A 46 12.17 16.20 -12.69
CA GLY A 46 12.60 15.09 -11.85
C GLY A 46 14.05 15.23 -11.37
N ALA A 47 14.96 15.70 -12.22
CA ALA A 47 16.35 15.95 -11.87
C ALA A 47 16.49 17.09 -10.86
N VAL A 48 15.74 18.19 -11.03
CA VAL A 48 15.74 19.29 -10.06
C VAL A 48 15.23 18.82 -8.69
N VAL A 49 14.12 18.08 -8.68
CA VAL A 49 13.59 17.48 -7.45
C VAL A 49 14.63 16.57 -6.81
N LEU A 50 15.25 15.67 -7.59
CA LEU A 50 16.30 14.78 -7.10
C LEU A 50 17.45 15.56 -6.43
N VAL A 51 17.96 16.61 -7.08
CA VAL A 51 19.05 17.42 -6.52
C VAL A 51 18.63 18.05 -5.19
N ILE A 52 17.42 18.61 -5.09
CA ILE A 52 16.91 19.20 -3.85
C ILE A 52 16.86 18.16 -2.73
N TYR A 53 16.39 16.94 -3.01
CA TYR A 53 16.29 15.88 -2.01
C TYR A 53 17.64 15.28 -1.63
N VAL A 54 18.57 15.12 -2.58
CA VAL A 54 19.88 14.49 -2.36
C VAL A 54 20.85 15.43 -1.65
N THR A 55 20.74 16.74 -1.87
CA THR A 55 21.62 17.76 -1.28
C THR A 55 21.79 17.64 0.24
N PRO A 56 20.73 17.59 1.07
CA PRO A 56 20.90 17.47 2.52
C PRO A 56 21.57 16.16 2.96
N PHE A 57 21.35 15.05 2.25
CA PHE A 57 22.05 13.78 2.55
C PHE A 57 23.53 13.85 2.20
N LEU A 58 23.87 14.45 1.05
CA LEU A 58 25.27 14.69 0.70
C LEU A 58 25.95 15.58 1.74
N TRP A 59 25.27 16.63 2.20
CA TRP A 59 25.80 17.50 3.23
C TRP A 59 25.99 16.78 4.58
N MET A 60 25.09 15.86 4.96
CA MET A 60 25.28 15.01 6.14
C MET A 60 26.50 14.09 6.01
N ILE A 61 26.73 13.49 4.84
CA ILE A 61 27.89 12.63 4.59
C ILE A 61 29.18 13.44 4.67
N LEU A 62 29.22 14.59 4.01
CA LEU A 62 30.37 15.50 4.05
C LEU A 62 30.62 16.03 5.48
N GLY A 63 29.55 16.31 6.23
CA GLY A 63 29.63 16.71 7.64
C GLY A 63 30.18 15.60 8.55
N SER A 64 29.87 14.33 8.27
CA SER A 64 30.40 13.21 9.06
C SER A 64 31.93 13.05 8.95
N LEU A 65 32.52 13.55 7.86
CA LEU A 65 33.97 13.52 7.59
C LEU A 65 34.70 14.79 8.02
N ARG A 66 33.97 15.79 8.52
CA ARG A 66 34.51 17.07 8.98
C ARG A 66 35.04 16.96 10.41
N ARG A 67 36.13 17.64 10.73
CA ARG A 67 36.64 17.73 12.11
C ARG A 67 35.74 18.61 12.98
N GLU A 68 35.53 18.24 14.24
CA GLU A 68 34.67 18.98 15.20
C GLU A 68 34.99 20.48 15.28
N VAL A 69 36.27 20.83 15.22
CA VAL A 69 36.77 22.22 15.29
C VAL A 69 36.27 23.07 14.11
N GLU A 70 36.09 22.47 12.93
CA GLU A 70 35.62 23.17 11.72
C GLU A 70 34.11 23.50 11.79
N ILE A 71 33.33 22.76 12.59
CA ILE A 71 31.87 22.93 12.68
C ILE A 71 31.56 24.33 13.19
N PHE A 72 32.25 24.81 14.23
CA PHE A 72 32.00 26.13 14.81
C PHE A 72 32.76 27.25 14.08
N GLN A 73 33.88 26.95 13.43
CA GLN A 73 34.72 27.94 12.76
C GLN A 73 34.13 28.43 11.41
N TYR A 74 33.47 27.55 10.65
CA TYR A 74 32.94 27.89 9.31
C TYR A 74 31.41 27.99 9.24
N THR A 75 30.73 28.01 10.38
CA THR A 75 29.26 28.24 10.44
C THR A 75 28.92 29.74 10.34
N TYR A 76 29.81 30.62 10.80
CA TYR A 76 29.67 32.07 10.69
C TYR A 76 31.01 32.67 10.24
N PRO A 77 31.24 32.99 8.94
CA PRO A 77 30.28 33.20 7.85
C PRO A 77 29.99 31.97 6.96
N LEU A 78 28.78 31.93 6.36
CA LEU A 78 28.40 30.94 5.32
C LEU A 78 29.34 31.06 4.11
N THR A 79 30.29 30.14 4.01
CA THR A 79 31.30 30.10 2.95
C THR A 79 31.14 28.80 2.15
N TRP A 80 31.75 28.67 0.97
CA TRP A 80 31.80 27.38 0.25
C TRP A 80 32.35 26.23 1.13
N HIS A 81 33.26 26.57 2.04
CA HIS A 81 33.78 25.70 3.09
C HIS A 81 32.75 25.23 4.11
N THR A 82 31.52 25.77 4.15
CA THR A 82 30.44 25.24 4.99
C THR A 82 29.84 23.97 4.36
N PHE A 83 29.84 23.87 3.02
CA PHE A 83 29.27 22.75 2.27
C PHE A 83 30.27 21.62 2.02
N VAL A 84 31.56 21.94 1.84
CA VAL A 84 32.63 20.97 1.58
C VAL A 84 33.69 21.07 2.68
N PRO A 85 34.08 19.96 3.33
CA PRO A 85 35.12 19.96 4.37
C PRO A 85 36.48 20.34 3.79
N VAL A 86 37.29 21.05 4.59
CA VAL A 86 38.68 21.41 4.21
C VAL A 86 39.59 20.25 4.56
N GLU A 87 39.48 19.75 5.79
CA GLU A 87 40.16 18.55 6.24
C GLU A 87 39.22 17.34 6.26
N TRP A 88 39.57 16.31 5.50
CA TRP A 88 38.88 15.02 5.52
C TRP A 88 39.43 14.20 6.69
N SER A 89 38.58 13.87 7.68
CA SER A 89 38.98 13.10 8.85
C SER A 89 38.04 11.93 9.11
N LEU A 90 38.62 10.76 9.42
CA LEU A 90 37.88 9.58 9.88
C LEU A 90 37.80 9.48 11.40
N LYS A 91 38.29 10.50 12.13
CA LYS A 91 38.36 10.49 13.60
C LYS A 91 36.96 10.32 14.23
N ASN A 92 35.95 11.03 13.72
CA ASN A 92 34.57 10.91 14.18
C ASN A 92 34.04 9.47 14.13
N PHE A 93 34.38 8.71 13.09
CA PHE A 93 33.98 7.31 12.97
C PHE A 93 34.72 6.42 13.98
N GLN A 94 36.01 6.67 14.21
CA GLN A 94 36.80 5.93 15.21
C GLN A 94 36.35 6.24 16.64
N ASP A 95 35.92 7.47 16.91
CA ASP A 95 35.40 7.92 18.20
C ASP A 95 34.02 7.30 18.49
N VAL A 96 33.10 7.33 17.52
CA VAL A 96 31.75 6.75 17.65
C VAL A 96 31.79 5.23 17.81
N LEU A 97 32.72 4.56 17.12
CA LEU A 97 32.94 3.12 17.27
C LEU A 97 33.66 2.75 18.58
N GLY A 98 34.14 3.72 19.36
CA GLY A 98 34.87 3.48 20.60
C GLY A 98 36.23 2.80 20.35
N ILE A 99 36.84 3.01 19.19
CA ILE A 99 38.18 2.51 18.86
C ILE A 99 39.24 3.47 19.42
N SER A 100 38.97 4.77 19.33
CA SER A 100 39.86 5.80 19.85
C SER A 100 39.83 5.89 21.40
N PRO A 101 40.92 6.38 22.03
CA PRO A 101 40.94 6.62 23.48
C PRO A 101 39.89 7.65 23.93
N GLU A 102 39.64 8.65 23.09
CA GLU A 102 38.63 9.69 23.34
C GLU A 102 37.22 9.06 23.34
N GLY A 103 36.87 8.31 22.30
CA GLY A 103 35.58 7.61 22.19
C GLY A 103 35.27 6.67 23.36
N LYS A 104 36.28 5.91 23.82
CA LYS A 104 36.14 5.04 25.00
C LYS A 104 35.91 5.81 26.30
N SER A 105 36.56 6.96 26.48
CA SER A 105 36.40 7.75 27.71
C SER A 105 35.00 8.37 27.84
N PHE A 106 34.36 8.71 26.72
CA PHE A 106 32.96 9.13 26.66
C PHE A 106 31.95 7.96 26.71
N GLY A 107 32.41 6.71 26.78
CA GLY A 107 31.53 5.53 26.81
C GLY A 107 30.79 5.27 25.50
N LEU A 108 31.27 5.82 24.38
CA LEU A 108 30.65 5.67 23.07
C LEU A 108 30.87 4.24 22.57
N ASN A 109 29.78 3.49 22.45
CA ASN A 109 29.78 2.17 21.84
C ASN A 109 28.58 2.04 20.90
N PHE A 110 28.78 2.53 19.67
CA PHE A 110 27.74 2.52 18.66
C PHE A 110 27.28 1.10 18.30
N GLY A 111 28.17 0.11 18.31
CA GLY A 111 27.81 -1.29 18.05
C GLY A 111 26.78 -1.83 19.06
N ARG A 112 26.98 -1.54 20.34
CA ARG A 112 26.00 -1.90 21.39
C ARG A 112 24.69 -1.14 21.23
N ALA A 113 24.75 0.16 20.91
CA ALA A 113 23.55 0.97 20.66
C ALA A 113 22.72 0.40 19.50
N LEU A 114 23.37 0.00 18.39
CA LEU A 114 22.71 -0.64 17.25
C LEU A 114 22.02 -1.94 17.64
N ILE A 115 22.70 -2.81 18.41
CA ILE A 115 22.11 -4.08 18.86
C ILE A 115 20.91 -3.82 19.77
N ASN A 116 21.02 -2.87 20.70
CA ASN A 116 19.91 -2.49 21.58
C ASN A 116 18.70 -1.99 20.76
N THR A 117 18.92 -1.11 19.80
CA THR A 117 17.86 -0.60 18.92
C THR A 117 17.26 -1.71 18.05
N ALA A 118 18.08 -2.61 17.52
CA ALA A 118 17.61 -3.76 16.73
C ALA A 118 16.75 -4.70 17.59
N LEU A 119 17.16 -5.00 18.82
CA LEU A 119 16.40 -5.83 19.74
C LEU A 119 15.07 -5.18 20.15
N VAL A 120 15.10 -3.90 20.52
CA VAL A 120 13.90 -3.16 20.91
C VAL A 120 12.94 -3.04 19.73
N SER A 121 13.42 -2.65 18.55
CA SER A 121 12.58 -2.53 17.35
C SER A 121 11.99 -3.88 16.93
N ALA A 122 12.77 -4.97 16.96
CA ALA A 122 12.25 -6.31 16.70
C ALA A 122 11.17 -6.70 17.72
N GLY A 123 11.38 -6.41 19.01
CA GLY A 123 10.40 -6.66 20.06
C GLY A 123 9.09 -5.86 19.89
N VAL A 124 9.20 -4.57 19.54
CA VAL A 124 8.06 -3.71 19.23
C VAL A 124 7.32 -4.24 18.00
N VAL A 125 8.02 -4.55 16.91
CA VAL A 125 7.40 -5.07 15.67
C VAL A 125 6.71 -6.40 15.92
N ALA A 126 7.36 -7.34 16.62
CA ALA A 126 6.77 -8.64 16.92
C ALA A 126 5.50 -8.51 17.77
N SER A 127 5.58 -7.77 18.88
CA SER A 127 4.42 -7.54 19.76
C SER A 127 3.29 -6.78 19.03
N SER A 128 3.62 -5.70 18.33
CA SER A 128 2.69 -4.95 17.49
C SER A 128 2.00 -5.82 16.46
N LEU A 129 2.72 -6.70 15.78
CA LEU A 129 2.12 -7.58 14.78
C LEU A 129 1.09 -8.51 15.42
N VAL A 130 1.40 -9.10 16.58
CA VAL A 130 0.46 -9.97 17.29
C VAL A 130 -0.79 -9.20 17.72
N PHE A 131 -0.64 -8.14 18.50
CA PHE A 131 -1.78 -7.44 19.09
C PHE A 131 -2.60 -6.67 18.06
N ASN A 132 -1.95 -5.98 17.10
CA ASN A 132 -2.67 -5.18 16.12
C ASN A 132 -3.40 -6.07 15.09
N THR A 133 -2.82 -7.21 14.67
CA THR A 133 -3.53 -8.12 13.75
C THR A 133 -4.72 -8.79 14.43
N MET A 134 -4.59 -9.17 15.70
CA MET A 134 -5.72 -9.71 16.48
C MET A 134 -6.82 -8.66 16.67
N GLY A 135 -6.46 -7.43 17.04
CA GLY A 135 -7.40 -6.32 17.19
C GLY A 135 -8.10 -5.97 15.87
N ALA A 136 -7.35 -5.91 14.77
CA ALA A 136 -7.92 -5.64 13.46
C ALA A 136 -8.81 -6.77 12.94
N TYR A 137 -8.44 -8.04 13.19
CA TYR A 137 -9.30 -9.18 12.87
C TYR A 137 -10.63 -9.11 13.65
N PHE A 138 -10.56 -8.74 14.93
CA PHE A 138 -11.75 -8.50 15.76
C PHE A 138 -12.66 -7.42 15.17
N PHE A 139 -12.09 -6.26 14.81
CA PHE A 139 -12.84 -5.15 14.22
C PHE A 139 -13.21 -5.31 12.75
N SER A 140 -12.72 -6.32 12.02
CA SER A 140 -13.08 -6.53 10.62
C SER A 140 -14.05 -7.71 10.46
N ARG A 141 -13.74 -8.86 11.05
CA ARG A 141 -14.45 -10.13 10.79
C ARG A 141 -15.53 -10.48 11.79
N LEU A 142 -15.45 -10.03 13.04
CA LEU A 142 -16.49 -10.30 14.02
C LEU A 142 -17.60 -9.24 13.91
N ASP A 143 -18.84 -9.71 13.90
CA ASP A 143 -20.03 -8.86 13.92
C ASP A 143 -20.54 -8.77 15.36
N PHE A 144 -20.47 -7.57 15.94
CA PHE A 144 -20.94 -7.28 17.30
C PHE A 144 -21.61 -5.89 17.33
N PRO A 145 -22.58 -5.67 18.23
CA PRO A 145 -23.29 -4.39 18.30
C PRO A 145 -22.33 -3.24 18.63
N ARG A 146 -22.52 -2.08 18.00
CA ARG A 146 -21.74 -0.83 18.19
C ARG A 146 -20.26 -0.90 17.77
N LYS A 147 -19.87 -1.86 16.95
CA LYS A 147 -18.54 -1.99 16.34
C LYS A 147 -17.98 -0.69 15.75
N GLY A 148 -18.81 0.07 15.02
CA GLY A 148 -18.40 1.35 14.42
C GLY A 148 -18.05 2.41 15.46
N PHE A 149 -18.74 2.46 16.60
CA PHE A 149 -18.45 3.41 17.68
C PHE A 149 -17.13 3.08 18.37
N LEU A 150 -16.87 1.80 18.67
CA LEU A 150 -15.61 1.37 19.27
C LEU A 150 -14.42 1.61 18.33
N LEU A 151 -14.59 1.36 17.03
CA LEU A 151 -13.57 1.68 16.04
C LEU A 151 -13.32 3.19 15.96
N LEU A 152 -14.38 4.01 15.99
CA LEU A 152 -14.26 5.48 16.03
C LEU A 152 -13.53 5.95 17.29
N PHE A 153 -13.78 5.32 18.44
CA PHE A 153 -13.07 5.63 19.68
C PHE A 153 -11.57 5.34 19.56
N VAL A 154 -11.18 4.19 18.97
CA VAL A 154 -9.76 3.87 18.70
C VAL A 154 -9.14 4.88 17.73
N ILE A 155 -9.87 5.34 16.72
CA ILE A 155 -9.40 6.39 15.81
C ILE A 155 -9.23 7.73 16.54
N ALA A 156 -10.10 8.05 17.49
CA ALA A 156 -10.01 9.28 18.26
C ALA A 156 -8.74 9.34 19.13
N THR A 157 -8.22 8.20 19.62
CA THR A 157 -7.01 8.20 20.46
C THR A 157 -5.75 8.58 19.68
N MET A 158 -5.68 8.32 18.36
CA MET A 158 -4.55 8.76 17.53
C MET A 158 -4.61 10.25 17.14
N LEU A 159 -5.71 10.96 17.44
CA LEU A 159 -5.77 12.41 17.29
C LEU A 159 -4.98 13.14 18.40
N ILE A 160 -4.70 12.44 19.51
CA ILE A 160 -3.91 12.99 20.60
C ILE A 160 -2.44 12.98 20.16
N PRO A 161 -1.74 14.13 20.20
CA PRO A 161 -0.34 14.19 19.83
C PRO A 161 0.51 13.36 20.78
N PHE A 162 1.49 12.64 20.24
CA PHE A 162 2.36 11.74 21.00
C PHE A 162 3.05 12.44 22.19
N GLU A 163 3.48 13.69 21.99
CA GLU A 163 4.14 14.51 23.01
C GLU A 163 3.29 14.69 24.29
N ALA A 164 1.96 14.74 24.17
CA ALA A 164 1.06 14.86 25.32
C ALA A 164 0.93 13.54 26.12
N VAL A 165 1.16 12.40 25.48
CA VAL A 165 0.99 11.06 26.08
C VAL A 165 2.31 10.53 26.65
N MET A 166 3.45 11.05 26.19
CA MET A 166 4.79 10.60 26.60
C MET A 166 4.99 10.63 28.13
N VAL A 167 4.62 11.72 28.80
CA VAL A 167 4.79 11.86 30.26
C VAL A 167 3.94 10.84 31.03
N PRO A 168 2.62 10.71 30.79
CA PRO A 168 1.80 9.65 31.39
C PRO A 168 2.36 8.24 31.17
N LEU A 169 2.85 7.96 29.96
CA LEU A 169 3.40 6.67 29.59
C LEU A 169 4.66 6.32 30.41
N TYR A 170 5.52 7.31 30.63
CA TYR A 170 6.68 7.17 31.52
C TYR A 170 6.25 6.89 32.97
N ILE A 171 5.22 7.57 33.47
CA ILE A 171 4.70 7.34 34.83
C ILE A 171 4.21 5.89 34.99
N VAL A 172 3.52 5.35 33.98
CA VAL A 172 3.07 3.94 33.97
C VAL A 172 4.27 2.99 34.03
N VAL A 173 5.26 3.15 33.16
CA VAL A 173 6.46 2.30 33.15
C VAL A 173 7.22 2.37 34.48
N ARG A 174 7.35 3.56 35.06
CA ARG A 174 7.98 3.77 36.36
C ARG A 174 7.19 3.09 37.49
N SER A 175 5.86 3.17 37.46
CA SER A 175 5.00 2.50 38.46
C SER A 175 5.13 0.98 38.41
N LEU A 176 5.39 0.42 37.21
CA LEU A 176 5.65 -0.99 37.00
C LEU A 176 7.08 -1.41 37.38
N HIS A 177 7.92 -0.49 37.86
CA HIS A 177 9.33 -0.71 38.19
C HIS A 177 10.15 -1.27 37.01
N LEU A 178 9.74 -0.95 35.78
CA LEU A 178 10.38 -1.38 34.53
C LEU A 178 11.34 -0.33 33.97
N GLN A 179 11.68 0.71 34.74
CA GLN A 179 12.72 1.67 34.37
C GLN A 179 14.06 0.96 34.08
N ASP A 180 14.85 1.54 33.18
CA ASP A 180 16.17 1.03 32.76
C ASP A 180 16.18 -0.38 32.13
N SER A 181 15.06 -0.79 31.56
CA SER A 181 14.86 -2.08 30.87
C SER A 181 14.38 -1.89 29.44
N TYR A 182 14.66 -2.85 28.55
CA TYR A 182 14.11 -2.86 27.20
C TYR A 182 12.56 -2.88 27.18
N TRP A 183 11.95 -3.44 28.23
CA TRP A 183 10.49 -3.47 28.37
C TRP A 183 9.87 -2.08 28.51
N ALA A 184 10.61 -1.11 29.08
CA ALA A 184 10.20 0.29 29.13
C ALA A 184 9.93 0.87 27.73
N LEU A 185 10.66 0.37 26.73
CA LEU A 185 10.54 0.81 25.35
C LEU A 185 9.61 -0.09 24.52
N ILE A 186 9.46 -1.36 24.86
CA ILE A 186 8.61 -2.28 24.08
C ILE A 186 7.13 -2.13 24.44
N LEU A 187 6.80 -2.12 25.74
CA LEU A 187 5.42 -2.12 26.21
C LEU A 187 4.61 -0.92 25.72
N PRO A 188 5.10 0.33 25.79
CA PRO A 188 4.30 1.46 25.33
C PRO A 188 3.83 1.39 23.88
N TRP A 189 4.57 0.66 23.05
CA TRP A 189 4.37 0.57 21.61
C TRP A 189 3.80 -0.80 21.16
N TYR A 190 3.31 -1.64 22.09
CA TYR A 190 2.79 -2.98 21.74
C TYR A 190 1.51 -2.93 20.88
N ALA A 191 0.73 -1.86 20.94
CA ALA A 191 -0.46 -1.67 20.14
C ALA A 191 -0.56 -0.22 19.66
N SER A 192 -0.87 -0.06 18.38
CA SER A 192 -0.99 1.26 17.75
C SER A 192 -2.37 1.42 17.13
N PRO A 193 -3.14 2.46 17.52
CA PRO A 193 -4.46 2.73 16.95
C PRO A 193 -4.41 2.93 15.42
N PHE A 194 -3.35 3.57 14.91
CA PHE A 194 -3.14 3.76 13.48
C PHE A 194 -2.97 2.42 12.75
N VAL A 195 -2.15 1.51 13.29
CA VAL A 195 -1.90 0.20 12.67
C VAL A 195 -3.16 -0.65 12.69
N ILE A 196 -3.92 -0.64 13.79
CA ILE A 196 -5.21 -1.33 13.87
C ILE A 196 -6.17 -0.78 12.80
N PHE A 197 -6.29 0.54 12.69
CA PHE A 197 -7.15 1.17 11.68
C PHE A 197 -6.75 0.78 10.25
N ALA A 198 -5.46 0.88 9.92
CA ALA A 198 -4.94 0.51 8.61
C ALA A 198 -5.21 -0.97 8.28
N LEU A 199 -4.99 -1.87 9.23
CA LEU A 199 -5.27 -3.30 9.07
C LEU A 199 -6.77 -3.61 8.95
N VAL A 200 -7.65 -2.85 9.62
CA VAL A 200 -9.11 -3.00 9.45
C VAL A 200 -9.53 -2.63 8.03
N GLN A 201 -8.99 -1.55 7.46
CA GLN A 201 -9.24 -1.19 6.05
C GLN A 201 -8.77 -2.30 5.11
N PHE A 202 -7.53 -2.77 5.30
CA PHE A 202 -6.96 -3.84 4.50
C PHE A 202 -7.76 -5.16 4.60
N PHE A 203 -8.14 -5.57 5.80
CA PHE A 203 -8.97 -6.77 5.98
C PHE A 203 -10.39 -6.58 5.45
N GLY A 204 -10.90 -5.35 5.34
CA GLY A 204 -12.19 -5.05 4.72
C GLY A 204 -12.19 -5.28 3.20
N GLU A 205 -11.06 -5.07 2.52
CA GLU A 205 -10.93 -5.28 1.07
C GLU A 205 -10.94 -6.75 0.66
N ILE A 206 -10.59 -7.66 1.58
CA ILE A 206 -10.50 -9.10 1.29
C ILE A 206 -11.91 -9.72 1.32
N PRO A 207 -12.36 -10.39 0.24
CA PRO A 207 -13.71 -10.96 0.15
C PRO A 207 -13.97 -12.02 1.24
N LYS A 208 -15.19 -12.02 1.80
CA LYS A 208 -15.60 -12.95 2.88
C LYS A 208 -15.59 -14.42 2.45
N GLU A 209 -15.76 -14.69 1.17
CA GLU A 209 -15.76 -16.04 0.57
C GLU A 209 -14.49 -16.84 0.90
N LEU A 210 -13.34 -16.17 1.01
CA LEU A 210 -12.07 -16.81 1.37
C LEU A 210 -12.03 -17.25 2.83
N ASP A 211 -12.75 -16.58 3.72
CA ASP A 211 -12.85 -16.99 5.12
C ASP A 211 -13.81 -18.17 5.28
N GLU A 212 -14.89 -18.20 4.49
CA GLU A 212 -15.85 -19.31 4.45
C GLU A 212 -15.20 -20.59 3.91
N ALA A 213 -14.38 -20.48 2.85
CA ALA A 213 -13.59 -21.59 2.34
C ALA A 213 -12.65 -22.17 3.41
N ALA A 214 -11.97 -21.30 4.18
CA ALA A 214 -11.07 -21.72 5.25
C ALA A 214 -11.81 -22.42 6.42
N ILE A 215 -13.08 -22.07 6.68
CA ILE A 215 -13.93 -22.79 7.64
C ILE A 215 -14.23 -24.19 7.13
N ILE A 216 -14.55 -24.34 5.84
CA ILE A 216 -14.82 -25.63 5.22
C ILE A 216 -13.58 -26.54 5.27
N ASP A 217 -12.38 -25.96 5.12
CA ASP A 217 -11.10 -26.67 5.27
C ASP A 217 -10.72 -26.97 6.74
N GLY A 218 -11.55 -26.59 7.71
CA GLY A 218 -11.35 -26.89 9.13
C GLY A 218 -10.32 -26.02 9.85
N VAL A 219 -9.94 -24.86 9.28
CA VAL A 219 -8.95 -23.98 9.91
C VAL A 219 -9.58 -23.19 11.08
N PRO A 220 -9.04 -23.32 12.30
CA PRO A 220 -9.58 -22.60 13.45
C PRO A 220 -9.37 -21.08 13.32
N THR A 221 -10.30 -20.32 13.90
CA THR A 221 -10.41 -18.85 13.81
C THR A 221 -9.12 -18.06 14.11
N PRO A 222 -8.33 -18.36 15.16
CA PRO A 222 -7.08 -17.62 15.41
C PRO A 222 -5.98 -17.94 14.40
N CYS A 223 -5.96 -19.14 13.80
CA CYS A 223 -4.96 -19.47 12.77
C CYS A 223 -5.26 -18.80 11.42
N ARG A 224 -6.51 -18.41 11.15
CA ARG A 224 -6.90 -17.78 9.87
C ARG A 224 -6.23 -16.43 9.61
N VAL A 225 -5.88 -15.68 10.65
CA VAL A 225 -5.20 -14.40 10.51
C VAL A 225 -3.74 -14.58 10.05
N TRP A 226 -3.09 -15.70 10.41
CA TRP A 226 -1.64 -15.91 10.18
C TRP A 226 -1.36 -16.95 9.09
N SER A 227 -2.34 -17.75 8.68
CA SER A 227 -2.18 -18.76 7.62
C SER A 227 -2.13 -18.19 6.20
N ARG A 228 -2.10 -16.86 6.03
CA ARG A 228 -2.14 -16.17 4.72
C ARG A 228 -0.82 -15.48 4.28
N PRO A 229 0.37 -16.10 4.28
CA PRO A 229 1.57 -15.44 3.76
C PRO A 229 1.55 -15.17 2.23
N HIS A 230 0.76 -15.91 1.45
CA HIS A 230 1.01 -16.03 -0.01
C HIS A 230 0.25 -15.10 -0.96
N CYS A 231 -0.65 -14.23 -0.50
CA CYS A 231 -1.39 -13.34 -1.41
C CYS A 231 -0.74 -11.94 -1.60
N TRP A 232 0.46 -11.70 -1.08
CA TRP A 232 1.02 -10.35 -1.00
C TRP A 232 1.92 -9.94 -2.18
N SER A 233 2.39 -10.86 -3.02
CA SER A 233 3.32 -10.51 -4.11
C SER A 233 2.71 -10.22 -5.48
N SER A 234 1.39 -10.32 -5.67
CA SER A 234 0.78 -10.24 -7.02
C SER A 234 0.01 -8.96 -7.35
N SER A 235 -0.05 -7.95 -6.49
CA SER A 235 -0.82 -6.72 -6.79
C SER A 235 -0.16 -5.75 -7.78
N SER A 236 1.07 -5.99 -8.25
CA SER A 236 1.74 -5.12 -9.23
C SER A 236 1.62 -5.59 -10.70
N SER A 237 1.02 -6.74 -10.97
CA SER A 237 0.75 -7.18 -12.35
C SER A 237 -0.58 -7.92 -12.41
N GLY A 238 -1.55 -7.33 -13.12
CA GLY A 238 -2.92 -7.83 -13.29
C GLY A 238 -3.05 -9.13 -14.07
N THR A 239 -2.37 -10.18 -13.62
CA THR A 239 -2.48 -11.55 -14.13
C THR A 239 -2.57 -12.49 -12.94
N CYS A 240 -3.79 -12.66 -12.43
CA CYS A 240 -4.12 -13.76 -11.53
C CYS A 240 -4.10 -15.05 -12.35
N SER A 241 -2.92 -15.62 -12.58
CA SER A 241 -2.80 -16.96 -13.14
C SER A 241 -3.34 -17.93 -12.10
N THR A 242 -4.50 -18.50 -12.38
CA THR A 242 -5.06 -19.69 -11.75
C THR A 242 -4.15 -20.89 -12.03
N GLY A 243 -3.01 -20.93 -11.31
CA GLY A 243 -1.99 -21.95 -11.40
C GLY A 243 -2.09 -22.95 -10.26
N ARG A 244 -2.97 -23.95 -10.43
CA ARG A 244 -2.74 -25.35 -10.03
C ARG A 244 -2.31 -25.62 -8.58
N SER A 245 -3.27 -25.56 -7.64
CA SER A 245 -3.25 -26.41 -6.43
C SER A 245 -4.17 -27.62 -6.64
N SER A 246 -3.74 -28.56 -7.48
CA SER A 246 -4.41 -29.84 -7.67
C SER A 246 -3.97 -30.83 -6.60
N ARG A 247 -4.63 -30.81 -5.44
CA ARG A 247 -4.83 -31.94 -4.52
C ARG A 247 -5.50 -31.39 -3.27
N TRP A 248 -6.82 -31.35 -3.27
CA TRP A 248 -7.74 -31.60 -2.15
C TRP A 248 -9.13 -31.38 -2.75
N GLY A 249 -9.78 -32.50 -3.06
CA GLY A 249 -11.02 -32.52 -3.82
C GLY A 249 -12.19 -32.06 -2.97
N VAL A 250 -12.57 -30.79 -3.12
CA VAL A 250 -13.95 -30.36 -2.85
C VAL A 250 -14.64 -30.27 -4.19
N ARG A 251 -15.38 -31.32 -4.54
CA ARG A 251 -16.31 -31.29 -5.68
C ARG A 251 -17.32 -30.18 -5.40
N SER A 252 -17.18 -29.07 -6.10
CA SER A 252 -18.21 -28.05 -6.21
C SER A 252 -19.46 -28.72 -6.78
N CYS A 253 -20.47 -28.88 -5.92
CA CYS A 253 -21.81 -29.27 -6.33
C CYS A 253 -22.38 -28.09 -7.12
N ARG A 254 -22.04 -28.02 -8.41
CA ARG A 254 -22.43 -26.96 -9.32
C ARG A 254 -23.96 -27.03 -9.48
N ARG A 255 -24.62 -26.13 -8.77
CA ARG A 255 -26.04 -25.81 -8.85
C ARG A 255 -26.34 -25.17 -10.23
N SER A 256 -26.26 -25.96 -11.31
CA SER A 256 -26.58 -25.49 -12.67
C SER A 256 -27.61 -26.38 -13.38
N ARG A 257 -28.38 -27.20 -12.65
CA ARG A 257 -29.41 -28.08 -13.22
C ARG A 257 -30.86 -27.70 -12.88
N TRP A 258 -31.11 -26.42 -12.56
CA TRP A 258 -32.45 -25.93 -12.22
C TRP A 258 -33.00 -24.81 -13.12
N GLN A 259 -32.25 -24.34 -14.13
CA GLN A 259 -32.73 -23.29 -15.05
C GLN A 259 -33.10 -23.76 -16.46
N SER A 260 -33.00 -25.07 -16.80
CA SER A 260 -33.35 -25.56 -18.14
C SER A 260 -34.65 -26.38 -18.22
N ARG A 261 -35.43 -26.52 -17.13
CA ARG A 261 -36.68 -27.31 -17.12
C ARG A 261 -37.98 -26.50 -17.15
N SER A 262 -37.94 -25.17 -17.27
CA SER A 262 -39.12 -24.30 -17.33
C SER A 262 -39.54 -23.84 -18.75
N ARG A 263 -38.87 -24.31 -19.81
CA ARG A 263 -39.21 -23.97 -21.22
C ARG A 263 -39.74 -25.12 -22.09
N ARG A 264 -40.13 -26.26 -21.50
CA ARG A 264 -40.85 -27.35 -22.20
C ARG A 264 -42.14 -27.73 -21.46
N ARG A 265 -43.06 -26.78 -21.32
CA ARG A 265 -44.47 -27.06 -20.94
C ARG A 265 -45.42 -26.09 -21.66
N ARG A 266 -45.37 -26.11 -23.00
CA ARG A 266 -46.44 -25.64 -23.89
C ARG A 266 -46.38 -26.44 -25.19
N ARG A 267 -46.95 -27.64 -25.19
CA ARG A 267 -47.61 -28.28 -26.33
C ARG A 267 -48.05 -29.70 -25.93
N ARG A 268 -49.31 -30.01 -26.28
CA ARG A 268 -50.02 -31.28 -26.21
C ARG A 268 -50.74 -31.61 -24.91
N SER A 269 -51.95 -31.04 -24.86
CA SER A 269 -53.20 -31.74 -24.53
C SER A 269 -53.25 -33.16 -25.11
N THR A 270 -53.55 -34.15 -24.28
CA THR A 270 -54.60 -35.19 -24.43
C THR A 270 -54.30 -36.34 -23.48
N GLY A 271 -55.29 -36.75 -22.67
CA GLY A 271 -55.39 -38.12 -22.16
C GLY A 271 -54.99 -38.38 -20.70
N ALA A 272 -56.02 -38.53 -19.88
CA ALA A 272 -56.18 -39.56 -18.84
C ALA A 272 -55.30 -39.60 -17.57
N ALA A 273 -56.05 -39.57 -16.45
CA ALA A 273 -55.95 -40.42 -15.27
C ALA A 273 -55.05 -40.03 -14.06
N SER A 274 -55.70 -40.10 -12.89
CA SER A 274 -55.23 -40.22 -11.50
C SER A 274 -54.72 -38.97 -10.72
N LEU A 275 -55.66 -38.46 -9.91
CA LEU A 275 -55.62 -37.80 -8.58
C LEU A 275 -54.51 -38.29 -7.59
N PRO A 276 -54.36 -37.73 -6.36
CA PRO A 276 -54.22 -36.31 -5.98
C PRO A 276 -53.18 -36.05 -4.82
N ALA A 277 -53.00 -34.77 -4.49
CA ALA A 277 -52.87 -34.23 -3.11
C ALA A 277 -51.51 -34.10 -2.38
N ARG A 278 -51.50 -33.04 -1.54
CA ARG A 278 -50.68 -32.69 -0.36
C ARG A 278 -49.45 -31.82 -0.65
N CYS A 279 -49.56 -30.50 -0.45
CA CYS A 279 -49.55 -29.73 0.81
C CYS A 279 -48.15 -29.52 1.40
N TRP A 280 -47.74 -28.25 1.40
CA TRP A 280 -46.80 -27.59 2.32
C TRP A 280 -47.08 -27.99 3.79
N PRO A 281 -46.08 -27.94 4.72
CA PRO A 281 -45.67 -26.65 5.28
C PRO A 281 -44.20 -26.49 5.72
N ARG A 282 -43.88 -25.22 5.99
CA ARG A 282 -42.80 -24.65 6.80
C ARG A 282 -42.51 -25.43 8.10
N CYS A 283 -41.24 -25.40 8.51
CA CYS A 283 -40.70 -25.38 9.89
C CYS A 283 -39.17 -25.20 9.75
N ARG A 284 -38.43 -24.48 10.58
CA ARG A 284 -38.67 -23.62 11.74
C ARG A 284 -37.44 -22.73 11.87
#